data_AF-A0A5A7W9A4-F1
#
_entry.id   AF-A0A5A7W9A4-F1
#
_cell.length_a   1.000
_cell.length_b   1.000
_cell.length_c   1.000
_cell.angle_alpha   90.00
_cell.angle_beta   90.00
_cell.angle_gamma   90.00
#
_symmetry.space_group_name_H-M   'P 1'
#
loop_
_entity.id
_entity.type
_entity.pdbx_description
1 polymer ?
#
loop_
_entity_poly.entity_id
_entity_poly.type
_entity_poly.pdbx_seq_one_letter_code
_entity_poly.pdbx_strand_id
1 'polypeptide(L)'
;MSWDKPFREPIELPDGNALVSLRDAGVYITQLPQSEHDAKEWQTAMHCLIEAADYGGPVSFARLGIAQALHRHQEKVFDPARKQSHWHKQRRG
;
A
#
# COMPACT_ATOMS: atom_id res chain seq x y z
N MET A 1 0.48 20.21 -6.13
CA MET A 1 0.99 20.13 -4.74
C MET A 1 1.58 18.73 -4.52
N SER A 2 2.35 18.48 -3.46
CA SER A 2 2.93 17.15 -3.22
C SER A 2 1.86 16.06 -2.98
N TRP A 3 0.68 16.43 -2.47
CA TRP A 3 -0.48 15.54 -2.36
C TRP A 3 -1.03 15.01 -3.69
N ASP A 4 -0.77 15.71 -4.81
CA ASP A 4 -1.25 15.28 -6.14
C ASP A 4 -0.26 14.31 -6.82
N LYS A 5 0.81 13.89 -6.12
CA LYS A 5 1.76 12.91 -6.65
C LYS A 5 1.07 11.56 -6.86
N PRO A 6 1.24 10.96 -8.05
CA PRO A 6 0.69 9.63 -8.31
C PRO A 6 1.53 8.55 -7.65
N PHE A 7 0.91 7.42 -7.33
CA PHE A 7 1.64 6.19 -7.11
C PHE A 7 2.21 5.69 -8.45
N ARG A 8 3.43 5.13 -8.42
CA ARG A 8 4.04 4.50 -9.61
C ARG A 8 3.15 3.41 -10.20
N GLU A 9 2.44 2.72 -9.34
CA GLU A 9 1.45 1.72 -9.65
C GLU A 9 0.27 1.95 -8.69
N PRO A 10 -0.98 2.02 -9.17
CA PRO A 10 -2.15 2.23 -8.31
C PRO A 10 -2.30 1.15 -7.23
N ILE A 11 -3.04 1.47 -6.16
CA ILE A 11 -3.39 0.50 -5.11
C ILE A 11 -4.82 0.04 -5.37
N GLU A 12 -5.01 -1.24 -5.65
CA GLU A 12 -6.35 -1.81 -5.82
C GLU A 12 -7.01 -2.01 -4.46
N LEU A 13 -8.26 -1.56 -4.36
CA LEU A 13 -9.10 -1.70 -3.18
C LEU A 13 -10.01 -2.94 -3.31
N PRO A 14 -10.50 -3.48 -2.18
CA PRO A 14 -11.37 -4.67 -2.20
C PRO A 14 -12.69 -4.49 -2.96
N ASP A 15 -13.14 -3.24 -3.14
CA ASP A 15 -14.35 -2.87 -3.88
C ASP A 15 -14.11 -2.71 -5.39
N GLY A 16 -12.88 -2.94 -5.86
CA GLY A 16 -12.49 -2.81 -7.27
C GLY A 16 -12.09 -1.39 -7.69
N ASN A 17 -12.14 -0.42 -6.78
CA ASN A 17 -11.59 0.91 -7.03
C ASN A 17 -10.06 0.91 -6.90
N ALA A 18 -9.41 1.98 -7.39
CA ALA A 18 -7.97 2.13 -7.28
C ALA A 18 -7.58 3.51 -6.72
N LEU A 19 -6.66 3.52 -5.77
CA LEU A 19 -6.02 4.74 -5.29
C LEU A 19 -4.87 5.09 -6.24
N VAL A 20 -4.99 6.21 -6.96
CA VAL A 20 -4.00 6.61 -7.97
C VAL A 20 -3.01 7.65 -7.45
N SER A 21 -3.39 8.42 -6.43
CA SER A 21 -2.56 9.49 -5.86
C SER A 21 -2.52 9.47 -4.32
N LEU A 22 -1.57 10.21 -3.74
CA LEU A 22 -1.49 10.43 -2.28
C LEU A 22 -2.77 11.10 -1.75
N ARG A 23 -3.39 11.99 -2.54
CA ARG A 23 -4.67 12.61 -2.19
C ARG A 23 -5.78 11.58 -2.09
N ASP A 24 -5.90 10.68 -3.06
CA ASP A 24 -6.92 9.63 -3.03
C ASP A 24 -6.75 8.73 -1.82
N ALA A 25 -5.48 8.37 -1.52
CA ALA A 25 -5.15 7.63 -0.31
C ALA A 25 -5.55 8.37 0.97
N GLY A 26 -5.31 9.67 1.06
CA GLY A 26 -5.73 10.50 2.20
C GLY A 26 -7.24 10.51 2.36
N VAL A 27 -7.97 10.75 1.27
CA VAL A 27 -9.45 10.73 1.25
C VAL A 27 -9.98 9.37 1.69
N TYR A 28 -9.43 8.28 1.17
CA TYR A 28 -9.82 6.93 1.54
C TYR A 28 -9.58 6.66 3.03
N ILE A 29 -8.38 6.97 3.55
CA ILE A 29 -8.04 6.74 4.94
C ILE A 29 -8.97 7.51 5.88
N THR A 30 -9.30 8.77 5.57
CA THR A 30 -10.21 9.57 6.42
C THR A 30 -11.62 9.00 6.53
N GLN A 31 -12.04 8.13 5.61
CA GLN A 31 -13.36 7.49 5.62
C GLN A 31 -13.38 6.15 6.34
N LEU A 32 -12.22 5.61 6.72
CA LEU A 32 -12.15 4.36 7.47
C LEU A 32 -12.70 4.53 8.91
N PRO A 33 -13.28 3.48 9.50
CA PRO A 33 -13.73 3.53 10.89
C PRO A 33 -12.54 3.60 11.86
N GLN A 34 -12.79 4.10 13.08
CA GLN A 34 -11.76 4.28 14.11
C GLN A 34 -10.96 2.99 14.41
N SER A 35 -11.62 1.82 14.37
CA SER A 35 -10.95 0.53 14.58
C SER A 35 -9.89 0.20 13.54
N GLU A 36 -10.04 0.70 12.31
CA GLU A 36 -9.00 0.62 11.28
C GLU A 36 -7.91 1.65 11.59
N HIS A 37 -8.26 2.89 11.95
CA HIS A 37 -7.27 3.93 12.28
C HIS A 37 -6.34 3.54 13.43
N ASP A 38 -6.86 2.85 14.43
CA ASP A 38 -6.10 2.41 15.60
C ASP A 38 -5.20 1.19 15.31
N ALA A 39 -5.39 0.52 14.17
CA ALA A 39 -4.55 -0.60 13.77
C ALA A 39 -3.14 -0.10 13.40
N LYS A 40 -2.12 -0.82 13.87
CA LYS A 40 -0.71 -0.43 13.71
C LYS A 40 -0.30 -0.27 12.24
N GLU A 41 -0.84 -1.11 11.37
CA GLU A 41 -0.61 -1.06 9.93
C GLU A 41 -1.15 0.24 9.33
N TRP A 42 -2.34 0.66 9.73
CA TRP A 42 -2.94 1.93 9.28
C TRP A 42 -2.22 3.15 9.84
N GLN A 43 -1.80 3.13 11.11
CA GLN A 43 -0.98 4.21 11.67
C GLN A 43 0.35 4.36 10.93
N THR A 44 0.98 3.23 10.58
CA THR A 44 2.22 3.22 9.79
C THR A 44 1.96 3.78 8.38
N ALA A 45 0.86 3.36 7.74
CA ALA A 45 0.45 3.88 6.44
C ALA A 45 0.20 5.39 6.45
N MET A 46 -0.52 5.90 7.46
CA MET A 46 -0.77 7.33 7.66
C MET A 46 0.53 8.12 7.83
N HIS A 47 1.45 7.64 8.66
CA HIS A 47 2.74 8.29 8.86
C HIS A 47 3.53 8.36 7.55
N CYS A 48 3.65 7.25 6.81
CA CYS A 48 4.34 7.25 5.52
C CYS A 48 3.64 8.13 4.47
N LEU A 49 2.30 8.23 4.50
CA LEU A 49 1.54 9.10 3.62
C LEU A 49 1.84 10.58 3.89
N ILE A 50 1.82 10.99 5.16
CA ILE A 50 2.14 12.36 5.60
C ILE A 50 3.59 12.70 5.24
N GLU A 51 4.53 11.80 5.52
CA GLU A 51 5.94 11.98 5.13
C GLU A 51 6.10 12.21 3.63
N ALA A 52 5.43 11.41 2.80
CA ALA A 52 5.49 11.56 1.34
C ALA A 52 4.85 12.86 0.84
N ALA A 53 3.75 13.28 1.46
CA ALA A 53 2.96 14.40 1.02
C ALA A 53 3.48 15.75 1.52
N ASP A 54 3.89 15.86 2.78
CA ASP A 54 4.26 17.14 3.40
C ASP A 54 5.79 17.32 3.49
N TYR A 55 6.54 16.24 3.65
CA TYR A 55 7.99 16.28 3.90
C TYR A 55 8.83 15.76 2.73
N GLY A 56 8.18 15.33 1.64
CA GLY A 56 8.88 14.86 0.44
C GLY A 56 9.46 13.45 0.56
N GLY A 57 8.98 12.66 1.53
CA GLY A 57 9.36 11.27 1.72
C GLY A 57 8.98 10.34 0.56
N PRO A 58 9.43 9.07 0.60
CA PRO A 58 9.22 8.13 -0.50
C PRO A 58 7.75 7.71 -0.65
N VAL A 59 7.14 8.01 -1.80
CA VAL A 59 5.76 7.58 -2.17
C VAL A 59 5.59 6.05 -2.10
N SER A 60 6.65 5.29 -2.37
CA SER A 60 6.63 3.83 -2.28
C SER A 60 6.34 3.30 -0.88
N PHE A 61 6.72 4.02 0.18
CA PHE A 61 6.42 3.61 1.56
C PHE A 61 4.96 3.86 1.93
N ALA A 62 4.38 4.97 1.48
CA ALA A 62 2.94 5.18 1.61
C ALA A 62 2.16 4.06 0.91
N ARG A 63 2.59 3.68 -0.30
CA ARG A 63 2.00 2.56 -1.04
C ARG A 63 2.08 1.24 -0.27
N LEU A 64 3.28 0.89 0.19
CA LEU A 64 3.52 -0.37 0.90
C LEU A 64 2.72 -0.44 2.21
N GLY A 65 2.69 0.65 2.98
CA GLY A 65 1.93 0.74 4.22
C GLY A 65 0.45 0.52 4.00
N ILE A 66 -0.14 1.20 3.01
CA ILE A 66 -1.56 1.04 2.67
C ILE A 66 -1.86 -0.39 2.18
N ALA A 67 -1.03 -0.95 1.30
CA ALA A 67 -1.20 -2.33 0.83
C ALA A 67 -1.14 -3.35 1.98
N GLN A 68 -0.22 -3.15 2.94
CA GLN A 68 -0.14 -3.98 4.14
C GLN A 68 -1.39 -3.83 5.02
N ALA A 69 -1.90 -2.62 5.18
CA ALA A 69 -3.07 -2.34 6.00
C ALA A 69 -4.35 -2.94 5.38
N LEU A 70 -4.51 -2.87 4.05
CA LEU A 70 -5.62 -3.51 3.34
C LEU A 70 -5.63 -5.03 3.51
N HIS A 71 -4.46 -5.66 3.56
CA HIS A 71 -4.32 -7.11 3.70
C HIS A 71 -4.26 -7.59 5.16
N ARG A 72 -4.43 -6.72 6.16
CA ARG A 72 -4.26 -7.06 7.58
C ARG A 72 -5.18 -8.18 8.08
N HIS A 73 -6.35 -8.31 7.48
CA HIS A 73 -7.37 -9.31 7.83
C HIS A 73 -7.26 -10.60 7.02
N GLN A 74 -6.40 -10.65 5.99
CA GLN A 74 -6.15 -11.90 5.29
C GLN A 74 -5.26 -12.77 6.17
N GLU A 75 -5.71 -13.98 6.49
CA GLU A 75 -4.82 -14.97 7.10
C GLU A 75 -3.59 -15.10 6.20
N LYS A 76 -2.40 -14.89 6.79
CA LYS A 76 -1.13 -15.20 6.16
C LYS A 76 -0.99 -16.72 6.10
N VAL A 77 -1.85 -17.38 5.34
CA VAL A 77 -1.70 -18.80 5.02
C VAL A 77 -0.51 -18.88 4.08
N PHE A 78 0.65 -19.21 4.65
CA PHE A 78 1.79 -19.61 3.86
C PHE A 78 1.43 -20.92 3.18
N ASP A 79 1.06 -20.84 1.91
CA ASP A 79 0.87 -22.02 1.06
C ASP A 79 2.22 -22.42 0.45
N PRO A 80 2.91 -23.45 0.97
CA PRO A 80 4.19 -23.91 0.41
C PRO A 80 4.07 -24.40 -1.04
N ALA A 81 2.86 -24.73 -1.53
CA ALA A 81 2.64 -25.18 -2.90
C ALA A 81 2.77 -24.04 -3.94
N ARG A 82 2.61 -22.77 -3.52
CA ARG A 82 2.86 -21.59 -4.37
C ARG A 82 4.35 -21.31 -4.59
N LYS A 83 5.23 -22.05 -3.91
CA LYS A 83 6.69 -21.99 -4.08
C LYS A 83 7.15 -22.77 -5.33
N GLN A 84 6.41 -22.73 -6.43
CA GLN A 84 7.02 -23.02 -7.72
C GLN A 84 7.76 -21.78 -8.19
N SER A 85 9.00 -21.66 -7.71
CA SER A 85 9.97 -20.71 -8.27
C SER A 85 10.29 -21.14 -9.70
N HIS A 86 9.48 -20.70 -10.66
CA HIS A 86 9.88 -20.67 -12.07
C HIS A 86 10.74 -19.42 -12.32
N TRP A 87 11.79 -19.25 -11.50
CA TRP A 87 12.85 -18.29 -11.79
C TRP A 87 13.56 -18.83 -13.04
N HIS A 88 13.11 -18.36 -14.20
CA HIS A 88 13.74 -18.69 -15.47
C HIS A 88 15.20 -18.28 -15.40
N LYS A 89 16.04 -19.29 -15.62
CA LYS A 89 17.48 -19.21 -15.75
C LYS A 89 17.85 -18.40 -17.00
N GLN A 90 17.95 -17.08 -16.90
CA GLN A 90 18.56 -16.29 -17.97
C GLN A 90 20.09 -16.37 -17.86
N ARG A 91 20.69 -17.27 -18.64
CA ARG A 91 22.14 -17.31 -18.88
C ARG A 91 22.50 -16.38 -20.03
N ARG A 92 23.45 -15.48 -19.74
CA ARG A 92 24.56 -14.93 -20.55
C ARG A 92 24.33 -14.68 -22.06
N GLY A 93 24.55 -13.42 -22.45
CA GLY A 93 25.32 -13.04 -23.64
C GLY A 93 26.48 -12.20 -23.16
#